data_AF-A0A3P8L105-F1
#
_entry.id   AF-A0A3P8L105-F1
#
_cell.length_a   1.000
_cell.length_b   1.000
_cell.length_c   1.000
_cell.angle_alpha   90.00
_cell.angle_beta   90.00
_cell.angle_gamma   90.00
#
_symmetry.space_group_name_H-M   'P 1'
#
loop_
_entity.id
_entity.type
_entity.pdbx_description
1 polymer ?
#
loop_
_entity_poly.entity_id
_entity_poly.type
_entity_poly.pdbx_seq_one_letter_code
_entity_poly.pdbx_strand_id
1 'polypeptide(L)' 'MIFIPCKDGISHNEIEYASPEHVTAGANVLLQVMLQYARAL' A
#
# COMPACT_ATOMS: atom_id res chain seq x y z
N MET A 1 -5.05 -6.80 -5.86
CA MET A 1 -4.40 -5.48 -5.79
C MET A 1 -4.60 -4.92 -4.39
N ILE A 2 -3.67 -4.10 -3.88
CA ILE A 2 -3.72 -3.51 -2.55
C ILE A 2 -3.65 -1.99 -2.73
N PHE A 3 -4.66 -1.26 -2.27
CA PHE A 3 -4.70 0.20 -2.33
C PHE A 3 -4.44 0.81 -0.96
N ILE A 4 -3.82 1.98 -0.94
CA ILE A 4 -3.62 2.81 0.25
C ILE A 4 -4.19 4.22 0.01
N PRO A 5 -4.55 4.98 1.05
CA PRO A 5 -5.07 6.33 0.87
C PRO A 5 -3.98 7.33 0.47
N CYS A 6 -4.29 8.18 -0.51
CA CYS A 6 -3.56 9.42 -0.80
C CYS A 6 -4.27 10.60 -0.13
N LYS A 7 -3.50 11.60 0.33
CA LYS A 7 -4.03 12.82 0.94
C LYS A 7 -4.99 13.50 -0.05
N ASP A 8 -6.20 13.81 0.43
CA ASP A 8 -7.28 14.45 -0.33
C ASP A 8 -7.69 13.71 -1.63
N GLY A 9 -7.27 12.44 -1.80
CA GLY A 9 -7.53 11.67 -3.02
C GLY A 9 -6.83 12.21 -4.27
N ILE A 10 -5.84 13.10 -4.11
CA ILE A 10 -5.12 13.70 -5.23
C ILE A 10 -4.19 12.66 -5.86
N SER A 11 -4.18 12.61 -7.18
CA SER A 11 -3.21 11.85 -7.97
C SER A 11 -2.88 12.58 -9.28
N HIS A 12 -1.81 12.17 -9.98
CA HIS A 12 -1.29 12.82 -11.18
C HIS A 12 -0.98 14.31 -10.97
N ASN A 13 -0.52 14.66 -9.78
CA ASN A 13 -0.18 16.03 -9.40
C ASN A 13 1.08 16.02 -8.52
N GLU A 14 1.92 17.05 -8.61
CA GLU A 14 3.16 17.17 -7.85
C GLU A 14 2.97 17.20 -6.32
N ILE A 15 1.76 17.56 -5.85
CA ILE A 15 1.42 17.54 -4.43
C ILE A 15 0.83 16.20 -3.95
N GLU A 16 0.77 15.18 -4.82
CA GLU A 16 0.33 13.83 -4.45
C GLU A 16 1.20 13.29 -3.31
N TYR A 17 0.54 12.79 -2.27
CA TYR A 17 1.21 12.33 -1.06
C TYR A 17 0.46 11.19 -0.38
N ALA A 18 1.17 10.15 0.00
CA ALA A 18 0.71 9.13 0.93
C ALA A 18 1.55 9.20 2.21
N SER A 19 0.91 9.12 3.38
CA SER A 19 1.63 9.20 4.65
C SER A 19 2.49 7.95 4.89
N PRO A 20 3.61 8.06 5.64
CA PRO A 20 4.44 6.90 6.00
C PRO A 20 3.63 5.76 6.65
N GLU A 21 2.61 6.08 7.44
CA GLU A 21 1.74 5.11 8.10
C GLU A 21 0.91 4.33 7.08
N HIS A 22 0.31 5.01 6.10
CA HIS A 22 -0.45 4.37 5.03
C HIS A 22 0.44 3.50 4.13
N VAL A 23 1.65 3.98 3.80
CA VAL A 23 2.63 3.21 3.02
C VAL A 23 3.05 1.94 3.78
N THR A 24 3.36 2.07 5.07
CA THR A 24 3.72 0.95 5.94
C THR A 24 2.59 -0.06 6.05
N ALA A 25 1.35 0.40 6.22
CA ALA A 25 0.17 -0.48 6.30
C ALA A 25 -0.02 -1.28 5.00
N GLY A 26 0.04 -0.64 3.83
CA GLY A 26 -0.06 -1.32 2.54
C GLY A 26 1.06 -2.34 2.31
N ALA A 27 2.30 -1.97 2.65
CA ALA A 27 3.45 -2.87 2.55
C ALA A 27 3.32 -4.10 3.47
N ASN A 28 2.81 -3.92 4.69
CA ASN A 28 2.56 -5.03 5.62
C ASN A 28 1.49 -5.98 5.08
N VAL A 29 0.40 -5.47 4.49
CA VAL A 29 -0.61 -6.32 3.84
C VAL A 29 0.03 -7.12 2.69
N LEU A 30 0.83 -6.46 1.84
CA LEU A 30 1.53 -7.14 0.74
C LEU A 30 2.44 -8.25 1.26
N LEU A 31 3.25 -7.97 2.29
CA LEU A 31 4.14 -8.96 2.91
C LEU A 31 3.36 -10.18 3.40
N GLN A 32 2.26 -9.98 4.12
CA GLN A 32 1.46 -11.08 4.67
C GLN A 32 0.84 -11.93 3.56
N VAL A 33 0.25 -11.31 2.54
CA VAL A 33 -0.35 -12.03 1.41
C VAL A 33 0.70 -12.80 0.62
N MET A 34 1.88 -12.21 0.39
CA MET A 34 2.97 -12.88 -0.32
C MET A 34 3.54 -14.05 0.47
N LEU A 35 3.70 -13.93 1.80
CA LEU A 35 4.13 -15.03 2.65
C LEU A 35 3.13 -16.18 2.65
N GLN A 36 1.83 -15.88 2.68
CA GLN A 36 0.78 -16.89 2.57
C GLN A 36 0.81 -17.58 1.21
N TYR A 37 0.90 -16.80 0.13
CA TYR A 37 0.92 -17.33 -1.23
C TYR A 37 2.15 -18.21 -1.49
N ALA A 38 3.34 -17.75 -1.08
CA ALA A 38 4.59 -18.50 -1.27
C ALA A 38 4.65 -19.80 -0.46
N ARG A 39 3.93 -19.89 0.66
CA ARG A 39 3.82 -21.13 1.48
C ARG A 39 2.74 -22.09 0.99
N ALA A 40 1.82 -21.61 0.15
CA ALA A 40 0.73 -22.41 -0.41
C ALA A 40 1.08 -23.07 -1.75
N LEU A 41 2.29 -22.78 -2.27
CA LEU A 41 2.95 -23.49 -3.38
C LEU A 41 3.92 -24.55 -2.82
#